data_AF-A0A8S9ZRS0-F1
#
_entry.id   AF-A0A8S9ZRS0-F1
#
_cell.length_a   1.000
_cell.length_b   1.000
_cell.length_c   1.000
_cell.angle_alpha   90.00
_cell.angle_beta   90.00
_cell.angle_gamma   90.00
#
_symmetry.space_group_name_H-M   'P 1'
#
loop_
_entity.id
_entity.type
_entity.pdbx_description
1 polymer ?
#
loop_
_entity_poly.entity_id
_entity_poly.type
_entity_poly.pdbx_seq_one_letter_code
_entity_poly.pdbx_strand_id
1 'polypeptide(L)' 'MNLQVKFFEINSSIGNFSETFLHKFSLLCIPIIETIFKSSLNIGIPLPIVKDIQLANGSELTILEKSEQIRIDANLEYI' A
#
# COMPACT_ATOMS: atom_id res chain seq x y z
N MET A 1 4.93 -10.40 2.40
CA MET A 1 5.20 -9.24 1.53
C MET A 1 6.39 -8.51 2.12
N ASN A 2 7.53 -8.49 1.43
CA ASN A 2 8.71 -7.72 1.86
C ASN A 2 8.67 -6.38 1.14
N LEU A 3 8.42 -5.31 1.89
CA LEU A 3 8.34 -3.95 1.34
C LEU A 3 9.78 -3.46 1.13
N GLN A 4 10.19 -3.28 -0.13
CA GLN A 4 11.53 -2.78 -0.44
C GLN A 4 11.54 -1.25 -0.28
N VAL A 5 11.80 -0.78 0.94
CA VAL A 5 11.94 0.65 1.24
C VAL A 5 13.42 1.01 1.28
N LYS A 6 13.82 1.98 0.45
CA LYS A 6 15.17 2.55 0.45
C LYS A 6 15.10 4.03 0.81
N PHE A 7 15.91 4.43 1.77
CA PHE A 7 16.06 5.83 2.16
C PHE A 7 17.25 6.43 1.40
N PHE A 8 17.05 7.61 0.84
CA PHE A 8 18.08 8.38 0.16
C PHE A 8 17.94 9.84 0.59
N GLU A 9 19.07 10.51 0.77
CA GLU A 9 19.09 11.94 1.02
C GLU A 9 18.82 12.69 -0.28
N ILE A 10 17.80 13.54 -0.27
CA ILE A 10 17.45 14.40 -1.41
C ILE A 10 17.98 15.83 -1.18
N ASN A 11 17.82 16.34 0.05
CA ASN A 11 18.28 17.65 0.48
C ASN A 11 18.47 17.66 2.00
N SER A 12 19.52 18.32 2.50
CA SER A 12 19.77 18.53 3.92
C SER A 12 20.23 19.95 4.21
N SER A 13 19.56 20.59 5.17
CA SER A 13 19.94 21.90 5.70
C SER A 13 20.99 21.82 6.81
N ILE A 14 21.34 20.60 7.26
CA ILE A 14 22.23 20.35 8.41
C ILE A 14 23.51 19.59 8.03
N GLY A 15 23.77 19.43 6.73
CA GLY A 15 24.90 18.68 6.19
C GLY A 15 24.54 17.24 5.80
N ASN A 16 25.44 16.60 5.07
CA ASN A 16 25.18 15.30 4.44
C ASN A 16 25.12 14.17 5.49
N PHE A 17 24.16 13.26 5.30
CA PHE A 17 24.08 12.03 6.07
C PHE A 17 24.99 10.97 5.49
N SER A 18 25.66 10.21 6.36
CA SER A 18 26.41 9.05 5.92
C SER A 18 25.47 7.92 5.48
N GLU A 19 25.89 7.13 4.49
CA GLU A 19 25.14 5.94 4.07
C GLU A 19 24.91 4.97 5.24
N THR A 20 25.89 4.87 6.15
CA THR A 20 25.77 4.04 7.35
C THR A 20 24.67 4.53 8.29
N PHE A 21 24.50 5.84 8.44
CA PHE A 21 23.40 6.41 9.21
C PHE A 21 22.05 6.10 8.55
N LEU A 22 21.92 6.37 7.25
CA LEU A 22 20.70 6.09 6.49
C LEU A 22 20.31 4.61 6.53
N HIS A 23 21.29 3.71 6.47
CA HIS A 23 21.07 2.27 6.63
C HIS A 23 20.60 1.89 8.03
N LYS A 24 21.21 2.43 9.10
CA LYS A 24 20.73 2.16 10.46
C LYS A 24 19.34 2.73 10.71
N PHE A 25 19.07 3.90 10.16
CA PHE A 25 17.76 4.54 10.23
C PHE A 25 16.70 3.71 9.49
N SER A 26 17.00 3.18 8.30
CA SER A 26 16.07 2.34 7.55
C SER A 26 15.69 1.07 8.32
N LEU A 27 16.62 0.43 9.03
CA LEU A 27 16.35 -0.74 9.86
C LEU A 27 15.31 -0.47 10.96
N LEU A 28 15.24 0.76 11.48
CA LEU A 28 14.24 1.17 12.46
C LEU A 28 12.90 1.52 11.80
N CYS A 29 12.93 2.20 10.66
CA CYS A 29 11.72 2.70 10.01
C CYS A 29 10.97 1.64 9.20
N ILE A 30 11.66 0.69 8.56
CA ILE A 30 11.04 -0.35 7.72
C ILE A 30 9.95 -1.13 8.48
N PRO A 31 10.19 -1.67 9.69
CA PRO A 31 9.16 -2.41 10.42
C PRO A 31 7.91 -1.57 10.75
N ILE A 32 8.12 -0.28 11.06
CA ILE A 32 7.03 0.66 11.37
C ILE A 32 6.19 0.89 10.11
N ILE A 33 6.85 1.20 8.99
CA ILE A 33 6.20 1.42 7.70
C ILE A 33 5.43 0.17 7.27
N GLU A 34 6.03 -1.01 7.37
CA GLU A 34 5.34 -2.27 7.05
C GLU A 34 4.08 -2.48 7.89
N THR A 35 4.15 -2.18 9.18
CA THR A 35 2.99 -2.31 10.09
C THR A 35 1.88 -1.35 9.67
N ILE A 36 2.22 -0.09 9.38
CA ILE A 36 1.25 0.92 8.93
C ILE A 36 0.60 0.48 7.62
N PHE A 37 1.38 0.07 6.62
CA PHE A 37 0.83 -0.38 5.33
C PHE A 37 -0.08 -1.60 5.49
N LYS A 38 0.33 -2.61 6.28
CA LYS A 38 -0.51 -3.78 6.56
C LYS A 38 -1.81 -3.39 7.26
N SER A 39 -1.74 -2.49 8.24
CA SER A 39 -2.93 -1.99 8.93
C SER A 39 -3.88 -1.27 7.98
N SER A 40 -3.37 -0.38 7.13
CA SER A 40 -4.19 0.34 6.16
C SER A 40 -4.84 -0.58 5.13
N LEU A 41 -4.09 -1.59 4.63
CA LEU A 41 -4.63 -2.58 3.71
C LEU A 41 -5.70 -3.46 4.37
N ASN A 42 -5.55 -3.79 5.66
CA ASN A 42 -6.55 -4.56 6.41
C ASN A 42 -7.84 -3.78 6.68
N ILE A 43 -7.76 -2.45 6.84
CA ILE A 43 -8.96 -1.59 6.91
C ILE A 43 -9.71 -1.63 5.57
N GLY A 44 -8.97 -1.71 4.46
CA GLY A 44 -9.51 -1.73 3.11
C GLY A 44 -10.04 -0.37 2.67
N ILE A 45 -10.62 -0.34 1.46
CA ILE A 45 -11.27 0.85 0.91
C ILE A 45 -12.75 0.50 0.75
N PRO A 46 -13.68 1.28 1.34
CA PRO A 46 -15.10 1.02 1.18
C PRO A 46 -15.48 1.17 -0.30
N LEU A 47 -16.12 0.15 -0.85
CA LEU A 47 -16.64 0.20 -2.21
C LEU A 47 -17.99 0.92 -2.20
N PRO A 48 -18.30 1.71 -3.24
CA PRO A 48 -19.62 2.29 -3.41
C PRO A 48 -20.61 1.19 -3.82
N ILE A 49 -21.13 0.45 -2.83
CA ILE A 49 -22.15 -0.58 -3.02
C ILE A 49 -23.55 -0.03 -2.73
N VAL A 50 -24.52 -0.47 -3.53
CA VAL A 50 -25.94 -0.21 -3.29
C VAL A 50 -26.42 -1.08 -2.13
N LYS A 51 -27.41 -0.60 -1.38
CA LYS A 51 -28.01 -1.33 -0.27
C LYS A 51 -28.48 -2.73 -0.73
N ASP A 52 -28.27 -3.73 0.11
CA ASP A 52 -28.65 -5.13 -0.11
C ASP A 52 -27.88 -5.84 -1.25
N ILE A 53 -26.74 -5.29 -1.68
CA ILE A 53 -25.82 -5.91 -2.64
C ILE A 53 -24.49 -6.27 -1.95
N GLN A 54 -24.03 -7.50 -2.15
CA GLN A 54 -22.70 -7.97 -1.73
C GLN A 54 -21.86 -8.42 -2.92
N LEU A 55 -20.53 -8.44 -2.72
CA LEU A 55 -19.59 -9.03 -3.67
C LEU A 55 -19.70 -10.56 -3.58
N ALA A 56 -19.98 -11.17 -4.72
CA ALA A 56 -20.00 -12.60 -4.90
C ALA A 56 -18.59 -13.17 -5.14
N ASN A 57 -18.46 -14.48 -4.95
CA ASN A 57 -17.26 -15.21 -5.29
C ASN A 57 -16.94 -15.07 -6.78
N GLY A 58 -15.66 -14.93 -7.11
CA GLY A 58 -15.19 -14.70 -8.48
C GLY A 58 -15.05 -13.23 -8.88
N SER A 59 -15.18 -12.30 -7.93
CA SER A 59 -14.76 -10.92 -8.16
C SER A 59 -13.23 -10.84 -8.27
N GLU A 60 -12.72 -10.09 -9.24
CA GLU A 60 -11.29 -10.00 -9.55
C GLU A 60 -10.75 -8.57 -9.41
N LEU A 61 -9.51 -8.46 -8.93
CA LEU A 61 -8.78 -7.20 -8.86
C LEU A 61 -7.58 -7.27 -9.80
N THR A 62 -7.51 -6.35 -10.74
CA THR A 62 -6.41 -6.23 -11.70
C THR A 62 -5.71 -4.89 -11.55
N ILE A 63 -4.39 -4.92 -11.38
CA ILE A 63 -3.55 -3.71 -11.40
C ILE A 63 -3.17 -3.44 -12.85
N LEU A 64 -3.58 -2.30 -13.38
CA LEU A 64 -3.28 -1.92 -14.75
C LEU A 64 -1.99 -1.07 -14.78
N GLU A 65 -0.85 -1.74 -14.93
CA GLU A 65 0.51 -1.19 -14.79
C GLU A 65 0.78 0.12 -15.55
N LYS A 66 0.10 0.35 -16.68
CA LYS A 66 0.32 1.53 -17.54
C LYS A 66 -0.61 2.72 -17.24
N SER A 67 -1.57 2.56 -16.34
CA SER A 67 -2.62 3.54 -16.12
C SER A 67 -2.72 4.04 -14.68
N GLU A 68 -1.89 3.52 -13.77
CA GLU A 68 -2.00 3.76 -12.31
C GLU A 68 -3.40 3.45 -11.75
N GLN A 69 -4.22 2.71 -12.50
CA GLN A 69 -5.58 2.37 -12.14
C GLN A 69 -5.65 0.95 -11.60
N ILE A 70 -6.54 0.79 -10.61
CA ILE A 70 -6.97 -0.51 -10.12
C ILE A 70 -8.34 -0.78 -10.75
N ARG A 71 -8.45 -1.88 -11.48
CA ARG A 71 -9.73 -2.37 -12.02
C ARG A 71 -10.27 -3.43 -11.07
N ILE A 72 -11.55 -3.31 -10.73
CA ILE A 72 -12.29 -4.28 -9.94
C ILE A 72 -13.43 -4.80 -10.82
N ASP A 73 -13.35 -6.06 -11.22
CA ASP A 73 -14.42 -6.77 -11.91
C ASP A 73 -15.25 -7.50 -10.86
N ALA A 74 -16.36 -6.89 -10.45
CA ALA A 74 -17.19 -7.36 -9.35
C ALA A 74 -18.35 -8.23 -9.83
N ASN A 75 -18.45 -9.45 -9.32
CA ASN A 75 -19.69 -10.22 -9.37
C ASN A 75 -20.55 -9.80 -8.18
N LEU A 76 -21.84 -9.56 -8.40
CA LEU A 76 -22.73 -9.01 -7.38
C LEU A 76 -23.87 -9.98 -7.08
N GLU A 77 -24.18 -10.16 -5.80
CA GLU A 77 -25.30 -10.94 -5.30
C GLU A 77 -26.24 -10.06 -4.47
N TYR A 78 -27.55 -10.28 -4.66
CA TYR A 78 -28.61 -9.63 -3.88
C TYR A 78 -28.96 -10.48 -2.66
N ILE A 79 -29.30 -9.82 -1.53
CA ILE A 79 -29.58 -10.47 -0.24
C ILE A 79 -31.01 -10.26 0.21
#